data_AF-A0A926TTT0-F1
#
_entry.id   AF-A0A926TTT0-F1
#
_cell.length_a   1.000
_cell.length_b   1.000
_cell.length_c   1.000
_cell.angle_alpha   90.00
_cell.angle_beta   90.00
_cell.angle_gamma   90.00
#
_symmetry.space_group_name_H-M   'P 1'
#
loop_
_entity.id
_entity.type
_entity.pdbx_description
1 polymer ?
#
loop_
_entity_poly.entity_id
_entity_poly.type
_entity_poly.pdbx_seq_one_letter_code
_entity_poly.pdbx_strand_id
1 'polypeptide(L)'
;MDDRLRCPGLPLAVYREVAAHLCQVDGITVDLLPQQSQQFDYRLSQIDSLRIQSIADADSIDSEQVKRILAYYSDRYGAWEAVNLDNTWV
;
A
#
# COMPACT_ATOMS: atom_id res chain seq x y z
N MET A 1 1.15 -0.51 -14.05
CA MET A 1 2.22 -1.13 -13.23
C MET A 1 1.62 -1.75 -11.96
N ASP A 2 2.29 -2.74 -11.35
CA ASP A 2 1.95 -3.31 -10.04
C ASP A 2 2.80 -2.58 -8.98
N ASP A 3 2.24 -1.54 -8.35
CA ASP A 3 3.04 -0.73 -7.42
C ASP A 3 2.80 -1.21 -5.99
N ARG A 4 3.90 -1.56 -5.33
CA ARG A 4 3.91 -1.93 -3.93
C ARG A 4 4.32 -0.74 -3.09
N LEU A 5 3.44 -0.31 -2.19
CA LEU A 5 3.64 0.82 -1.30
C LEU A 5 3.64 0.39 0.16
N ARG A 6 4.62 0.89 0.91
CA ARG A 6 4.76 0.66 2.35
C ARG A 6 4.75 1.99 3.07
N CYS A 7 4.08 2.04 4.21
CA CYS A 7 4.23 3.13 5.17
C CYS A 7 4.45 2.53 6.56
N PRO A 8 5.69 2.53 7.07
CA PRO A 8 6.03 1.81 8.30
C PRO A 8 5.24 2.27 9.52
N GLY A 9 4.82 3.54 9.55
CA GLY A 9 4.04 4.11 10.64
C GLY A 9 2.55 3.75 10.63
N LEU A 10 2.03 3.09 9.60
CA LEU A 10 0.61 2.74 9.54
C LEU A 10 0.30 1.50 10.42
N PRO A 11 -0.67 1.60 11.34
CA PRO A 11 -1.21 0.43 12.04
C PRO A 11 -2.02 -0.50 11.11
N LEU A 12 -2.21 -1.76 11.52
CA LEU A 12 -3.01 -2.76 10.81
C LEU A 12 -4.40 -2.25 10.39
N ALA A 13 -5.13 -1.64 11.33
CA ALA A 13 -6.47 -1.15 11.07
C ALA A 13 -6.48 -0.06 9.98
N VAL A 14 -5.46 0.81 10.00
CA VAL A 14 -5.34 1.89 9.03
C VAL A 14 -4.94 1.35 7.66
N TYR A 15 -4.08 0.33 7.58
CA TYR A 15 -3.80 -0.35 6.30
C TYR A 15 -5.07 -0.90 5.66
N ARG A 16 -5.95 -1.52 6.45
CA ARG A 16 -7.24 -2.03 5.98
C ARG A 16 -8.18 -0.91 5.52
N GLU A 17 -8.19 0.20 6.24
CA GLU A 17 -8.98 1.38 5.87
C GLU A 17 -8.50 2.00 4.55
N VAL A 18 -7.19 2.15 4.37
CA VAL A 18 -6.60 2.65 3.11
C VAL A 18 -7.00 1.77 1.94
N ALA A 19 -6.86 0.45 2.08
CA ALA A 19 -7.26 -0.49 1.04
C ALA A 19 -8.75 -0.39 0.72
N ALA A 20 -9.62 -0.26 1.73
CA ALA A 20 -11.05 -0.06 1.52
C ALA A 20 -11.36 1.22 0.73
N HIS A 21 -10.69 2.34 1.02
CA HIS A 21 -10.86 3.59 0.28
C HIS A 21 -10.32 3.51 -1.15
N LEU A 22 -9.16 2.88 -1.35
CA LEU A 22 -8.58 2.72 -2.68
C LEU A 22 -9.45 1.83 -3.58
N CYS A 23 -10.01 0.74 -3.05
CA CYS A 23 -10.94 -0.13 -3.79
C CYS A 23 -12.29 0.53 -4.12
N GLN A 24 -12.60 1.73 -3.60
CA GLN A 24 -13.76 2.52 -4.03
C GLN A 24 -13.48 3.33 -5.32
N VAL A 25 -12.22 3.40 -5.75
CA VAL A 25 -11.84 4.04 -7.00
C VAL A 25 -12.03 3.03 -8.14
N ASP A 26 -12.81 3.42 -9.16
CA ASP A 26 -13.11 2.54 -10.28
C ASP A 26 -11.84 2.01 -10.96
N GLY A 27 -11.78 0.70 -11.18
CA GLY A 27 -10.65 0.05 -11.83
C GLY A 27 -9.42 -0.16 -10.94
N ILE A 28 -9.50 0.12 -9.63
CA ILE A 28 -8.44 -0.14 -8.66
C ILE A 28 -8.73 -1.40 -7.86
N THR A 29 -7.73 -2.28 -7.77
CA THR A 29 -7.70 -3.37 -6.79
C THR A 29 -6.50 -3.22 -5.87
N VAL A 30 -6.67 -3.63 -4.62
CA VAL A 30 -5.61 -3.56 -3.60
C VAL A 30 -5.49 -4.86 -2.84
N ASP A 31 -4.27 -5.40 -2.79
CA ASP A 31 -3.90 -6.50 -1.91
C ASP A 31 -3.14 -6.00 -0.69
N LEU A 32 -3.45 -6.57 0.47
CA LEU A 32 -2.70 -6.37 1.71
C LEU A 32 -1.62 -7.45 1.82
N LEU A 33 -0.35 -7.08 1.69
CA LEU A 33 0.76 -8.03 1.80
C LEU A 33 1.16 -8.19 3.28
N PRO A 34 1.24 -9.42 3.80
CA PRO A 34 1.51 -9.67 5.21
C PRO A 34 2.94 -9.26 5.60
N GLN A 35 3.10 -8.93 6.88
CA GLN A 35 4.40 -8.67 7.50
C GLN A 35 5.34 -9.88 7.37
N GLN A 36 6.58 -9.63 6.93
CA GLN A 36 7.60 -10.66 6.73
C GLN A 36 8.65 -10.72 7.84
N SER A 37 8.59 -9.82 8.83
CA SER A 37 9.45 -9.88 10.01
C SER A 37 9.34 -11.24 10.70
N GLN A 38 10.48 -11.91 10.89
CA GLN A 38 10.56 -13.18 11.62
C GLN A 38 10.39 -13.00 13.13
N GLN A 39 10.47 -11.76 13.63
CA GLN A 39 10.30 -11.41 15.03
C GLN A 39 8.99 -10.67 15.22
N PHE A 40 8.24 -11.08 16.24
CA PHE A 40 7.00 -10.43 16.63
C PHE A 40 7.30 -9.14 17.40
N ASP A 41 6.85 -8.00 16.87
CA ASP A 41 6.94 -6.69 17.50
C ASP A 41 5.56 -6.00 17.43
N TYR A 42 4.99 -5.69 18.59
CA TYR A 42 3.67 -5.03 18.70
C TYR A 42 3.61 -3.66 18.02
N ARG A 43 4.76 -3.04 17.76
CA ARG A 43 4.85 -1.74 17.08
C ARG A 43 4.80 -1.89 15.57
N LEU A 44 4.96 -3.11 15.04
CA LEU A 44 4.85 -3.38 13.62
C LEU A 44 3.41 -3.76 13.28
N SER A 45 2.92 -3.21 12.16
CA SER A 45 1.70 -3.71 11.54
C SER A 45 1.89 -5.16 11.08
N GLN A 46 0.81 -5.95 11.16
CA GLN A 46 0.74 -7.29 10.57
C GLN A 46 0.68 -7.24 9.03
N ILE A 47 0.47 -6.05 8.45
CA ILE A 47 0.60 -5.78 7.02
C ILE A 47 1.94 -5.07 6.81
N ASP A 48 2.74 -5.56 5.87
CA ASP A 48 3.96 -4.88 5.44
C ASP A 48 3.66 -3.76 4.45
N SER A 49 2.81 -4.03 3.48
CA SER A 49 2.61 -3.14 2.33
C SER A 49 1.27 -3.37 1.63
N LEU A 50 0.87 -2.38 0.85
CA LEU A 50 -0.20 -2.45 -0.13
C LEU A 50 0.39 -2.81 -1.49
N ARG A 51 -0.29 -3.64 -2.26
CA ARG A 51 -0.07 -3.77 -3.70
C ARG A 51 -1.28 -3.18 -4.39
N ILE A 52 -1.07 -2.15 -5.21
CA ILE A 52 -2.12 -1.44 -5.93
C ILE A 52 -2.03 -1.80 -7.41
N GLN A 53 -3.16 -2.22 -7.97
CA GLN A 53 -3.25 -2.68 -9.36
C GLN A 53 -4.34 -1.92 -10.11
N SER A 54 -4.05 -1.61 -11.37
CA SER A 54 -5.02 -1.14 -12.35
C SER A 54 -5.62 -2.31 -13.11
N ILE A 55 -6.94 -2.33 -13.27
CA ILE A 55 -7.61 -3.27 -14.18
C ILE A 55 -7.46 -2.84 -15.65
N ALA A 56 -7.16 -1.56 -15.92
CA ALA A 56 -6.90 -1.05 -17.26
C ALA A 56 -5.38 -0.92 -17.52
N ASP A 57 -4.92 -1.22 -18.73
CA ASP A 57 -3.51 -1.04 -19.17
C ASP A 57 -3.00 0.43 -19.12
N ALA A 58 -3.83 1.36 -18.63
CA ALA A 58 -3.44 2.73 -18.33
C ALA A 58 -3.02 2.85 -16.85
N ASP A 59 -1.89 3.50 -16.60
CA ASP A 59 -1.30 3.73 -15.27
C ASP A 59 -2.28 4.41 -14.30
N SER A 60 -3.02 3.60 -13.52
CA SER A 60 -4.12 4.10 -12.67
C SER A 60 -3.67 4.73 -11.36
N ILE A 61 -2.40 4.58 -10.97
CA ILE A 61 -1.82 5.30 -9.84
C ILE A 61 -1.69 6.79 -10.14
N ASP A 62 -1.78 7.16 -11.42
CA ASP A 62 -1.92 8.55 -11.82
C ASP A 62 -3.33 9.13 -11.60
N SER A 63 -4.30 8.32 -11.15
CA SER A 63 -5.60 8.82 -10.70
C SER A 63 -5.41 9.83 -9.57
N GLU A 64 -5.86 11.07 -9.78
CA GLU A 64 -5.84 12.13 -8.78
C GLU A 64 -6.57 11.72 -7.48
N GLN A 65 -7.56 10.83 -7.56
CA GLN A 65 -8.25 10.32 -6.38
C GLN A 65 -7.36 9.38 -5.56
N VAL A 66 -6.62 8.47 -6.21
CA VAL A 66 -5.64 7.60 -5.54
C VAL A 66 -4.57 8.44 -4.85
N LYS A 67 -4.00 9.42 -5.57
CA LYS A 67 -3.00 10.35 -5.01
C LYS A 67 -3.51 11.09 -3.78
N ARG A 68 -4.75 11.60 -3.82
CA ARG A 68 -5.38 12.29 -2.68
C ARG A 68 -5.58 11.38 -1.48
N ILE A 69 -6.03 10.14 -1.70
CA ILE A 69 -6.20 9.16 -0.62
C ILE A 69 -4.83 8.90 0.02
N LEU A 70 -3.81 8.56 -0.77
CA LEU A 70 -2.46 8.30 -0.26
C LEU A 70 -1.88 9.51 0.47
N ALA A 71 -2.05 10.72 -0.07
CA ALA A 71 -1.57 11.96 0.54
C ALA A 71 -2.17 12.18 1.95
N TYR A 72 -3.48 11.97 2.11
CA TYR A 72 -4.18 12.11 3.40
C TYR A 72 -3.58 11.24 4.50
N TYR A 73 -3.25 9.98 4.19
CA TYR A 73 -2.63 9.09 5.16
C TYR A 73 -1.14 9.41 5.38
N SER A 74 -0.44 9.84 4.33
CA SER A 74 0.99 10.16 4.46
C SER A 74 1.26 11.35 5.40
N ASP A 75 0.36 12.34 5.39
CA ASP A 75 0.37 13.50 6.29
C ASP A 75 0.26 13.11 7.77
N ARG A 76 -0.38 11.98 8.07
CA ARG A 76 -0.67 11.52 9.46
C ARG A 76 0.29 10.46 9.97
N TYR A 77 0.75 9.58 9.08
CA TYR A 77 1.45 8.34 9.46
C TYR A 77 2.87 8.22 8.90
N GLY A 78 3.30 9.17 8.06
CA GLY A 78 4.62 9.18 7.43
C GLY A 78 4.57 8.91 5.92
N ALA A 79 5.69 9.08 5.25
CA ALA A 79 5.76 8.95 3.80
C ALA A 79 5.51 7.51 3.33
N TRP A 80 4.89 7.38 2.15
CA TRP A 80 4.86 6.12 1.42
C TRP A 80 6.22 5.85 0.77
N GLU A 81 6.69 4.64 0.97
CA GLU A 81 7.91 4.07 0.40
C GLU A 81 7.51 3.12 -0.72
N ALA A 82 8.03 3.36 -1.92
CA ALA A 82 7.95 2.37 -2.99
C ALA A 82 8.81 1.16 -2.61
N VAL A 83 8.19 -0.02 -2.57
CA VAL A 83 8.91 -1.28 -2.34
C VAL A 83 9.27 -1.86 -3.69
N ASN A 84 10.44 -1.52 -4.20
CA ASN A 84 10.99 -2.19 -5.37
C ASN A 84 11.15 -3.67 -5.05
N LEU A 85 10.70 -4.54 -5.95
CA LEU A 85 11.03 -5.97 -5.95
C LEU A 85 12.49 -6.16 -6.36
N ASP A 86 13.43 -5.54 -5.65
CA ASP A 86 14.83 -5.95 -5.75
C ASP A 86 15.03 -7.10 -4.77
N ASN A 87 15.36 -8.28 -5.33
CA ASN A 87 15.83 -9.53 -4.69
C ASN A 87 14.71 -10.58 -4.42
N THR A 88 14.74 -11.87 -4.81
CA THR A 88 15.65 -12.78 -5.57
C THR A 88 14.81 -14.07 -5.82
N TRP A 89 15.07 -14.97 -6.77
CA TRP A 89 16.13 -16.00 -6.72
C TRP A 89 16.54 -16.48 -8.13
N VAL A 90 17.87 -16.53 -8.36
CA VAL A 90 18.50 -17.68 -9.04
C VAL A 90 18.61 -18.79 -8.00
#